data_AF-A0A9X0BQM6-F1
#
_entry.id   AF-A0A9X0BQM6-F1
#
_cell.length_a   1.000
_cell.length_b   1.000
_cell.length_c   1.000
_cell.angle_alpha   90.00
_cell.angle_beta   90.00
_cell.angle_gamma   90.00
#
_symmetry.space_group_name_H-M   'P 1'
#
loop_
_entity.id
_entity.type
_entity.pdbx_description
1 polymer ?
#
loop_
_entity_poly.entity_id
_entity_poly.type
_entity_poly.pdbx_seq_one_letter_code
_entity_poly.pdbx_strand_id
1 'polypeptide(L)'
;MGTAMSMGLETENDLAKYKKKTHSSNSLRIDIQQLGDSIENAINLVDSPKTEIWRECISCRDDHIQDDMIKTKCSHFYCKCCLVRLFKNALRDESLFPPQCCHKPIAASEKMIGPVLVQKHKEKAIELKDPNRTYCSDSKCAQYLPRKGAPTRVCKCASCGVRTCRKCKKRAHPGDCVYKLDALLEELADRKEWQRCSNCRRLIELSTGCNHIM
;
A
#
# COMPACT_ATOMS: atom_id res chain seq x y z
N MET A 1 58.91 -2.39 -39.85
CA MET A 1 60.13 -2.05 -40.61
C MET A 1 59.93 -2.57 -42.02
N GLY A 2 59.94 -1.70 -43.02
CA GLY A 2 59.64 -2.06 -44.41
C GLY A 2 58.91 -0.93 -45.10
N THR A 3 59.70 -0.04 -45.67
CA THR A 3 59.39 1.31 -46.14
C THR A 3 59.22 1.32 -47.66
N ALA A 4 58.27 2.14 -48.13
CA ALA A 4 58.20 2.91 -49.39
C ALA A 4 58.52 2.28 -50.76
N MET A 5 57.63 2.53 -51.74
CA MET A 5 57.81 3.50 -52.83
C MET A 5 56.38 3.96 -53.25
N SER A 6 55.96 5.23 -53.14
CA SER A 6 56.36 6.44 -53.89
C SER A 6 56.31 6.26 -55.41
N MET A 7 55.83 7.17 -56.26
CA MET A 7 55.12 8.45 -56.21
C MET A 7 54.76 8.79 -57.68
N GLY A 8 53.76 9.65 -57.89
CA GLY A 8 53.41 10.31 -59.16
C GLY A 8 51.88 10.47 -59.25
N LEU A 9 51.21 11.54 -58.82
CA LEU A 9 51.28 12.97 -59.23
C LEU A 9 51.31 13.09 -60.76
N GLU A 10 50.37 13.69 -61.49
CA GLU A 10 49.21 14.59 -61.27
C GLU A 10 48.18 14.28 -62.39
N THR A 11 46.89 14.59 -62.28
CA THR A 11 46.35 15.86 -62.82
C THR A 11 44.84 15.97 -62.58
N GLU A 12 44.41 17.21 -62.51
CA GLU A 12 43.09 17.76 -62.23
C GLU A 12 41.98 17.22 -63.16
N ASN A 13 40.98 16.53 -62.61
CA ASN A 13 39.57 16.63 -63.01
C ASN A 13 38.75 15.59 -62.25
N ASP A 14 37.94 15.99 -61.26
CA ASP A 14 36.70 15.26 -60.91
C ASP A 14 35.81 16.01 -59.90
N LEU A 15 35.75 17.34 -60.02
CA LEU A 15 34.80 18.18 -59.30
C LEU A 15 33.61 18.56 -60.21
N ALA A 16 32.98 17.59 -60.87
CA ALA A 16 31.87 17.88 -61.80
C ALA A 16 30.81 16.76 -61.99
N LYS A 17 30.59 15.87 -61.01
CA LYS A 17 29.55 14.82 -61.10
C LYS A 17 28.47 14.81 -60.02
N TYR A 18 28.24 15.94 -59.34
CA TYR A 18 27.03 16.11 -58.51
C TYR A 18 26.11 17.20 -59.09
N LYS A 19 25.50 16.92 -60.25
CA LYS A 19 24.44 17.78 -60.82
C LYS A 19 23.07 17.32 -60.33
N LYS A 20 22.42 18.24 -59.60
CA LYS A 20 21.07 18.21 -59.04
C LYS A 20 20.02 17.69 -60.05
N LYS A 21 19.27 16.65 -59.67
CA LYS A 21 17.94 16.39 -60.25
C LYS A 21 17.00 17.49 -59.75
N THR A 22 16.70 18.47 -60.59
CA THR A 22 15.67 19.49 -60.34
C THR A 22 14.30 18.85 -60.54
N HIS A 23 13.67 18.38 -59.46
CA HIS A 23 12.24 18.09 -59.47
C HIS A 23 11.45 19.40 -59.64
N SER A 24 10.47 19.40 -60.54
CA SER A 24 9.57 20.54 -60.78
C SER A 24 9.01 21.03 -59.44
N SER A 25 9.14 22.32 -59.16
CA SER A 25 8.76 22.93 -57.88
C SER A 25 7.29 22.71 -57.52
N ASN A 26 6.43 22.39 -58.50
CA ASN A 26 5.05 22.00 -58.25
C ASN A 26 4.90 20.55 -57.75
N SER A 27 5.71 19.60 -58.22
CA SER A 27 5.69 18.22 -57.73
C SER A 27 6.06 18.17 -56.26
N LEU A 28 7.17 18.84 -55.89
CA LEU A 28 7.62 18.91 -54.50
C LEU A 28 6.60 19.59 -53.59
N ARG A 29 5.85 20.59 -54.09
CA ARG A 29 4.77 21.24 -53.33
C ARG A 29 3.57 20.32 -53.11
N ILE A 30 3.19 19.54 -54.13
CA ILE A 30 2.11 18.56 -54.03
C ILE A 30 2.50 17.44 -53.04
N ASP A 31 3.74 16.97 -53.10
CA ASP A 31 4.25 15.91 -52.20
C ASP A 31 4.31 16.39 -50.73
N ILE A 32 4.68 17.65 -50.50
CA ILE A 32 4.67 18.27 -49.16
C ILE A 32 3.25 18.44 -48.65
N GLN A 33 2.31 18.87 -49.50
CA GLN A 33 0.91 19.03 -49.12
C GLN A 33 0.29 17.68 -48.74
N GLN A 34 0.48 16.64 -49.56
CA GLN A 34 -0.01 15.29 -49.28
C GLN A 34 0.56 14.70 -48.00
N LEU A 35 1.83 14.98 -47.70
CA LEU A 35 2.45 14.57 -46.45
C LEU A 35 1.86 15.33 -45.25
N GLY A 36 1.62 16.64 -45.39
CA GLY A 36 0.95 17.48 -44.39
C GLY A 36 -0.46 16.98 -44.07
N ASP A 37 -1.27 16.72 -45.11
CA ASP A 37 -2.63 16.21 -44.98
C ASP A 37 -2.64 14.80 -44.34
N SER A 38 -1.65 13.97 -44.65
CA SER A 38 -1.49 12.64 -44.05
C SER A 38 -1.09 12.72 -42.57
N ILE A 39 -0.25 13.70 -42.20
CA ILE A 39 0.15 13.95 -40.81
C ILE A 39 -1.04 14.50 -40.01
N GLU A 40 -1.80 15.46 -40.54
CA GLU A 40 -3.00 15.97 -39.87
C GLU A 40 -4.05 14.88 -39.67
N ASN A 41 -4.30 14.04 -40.68
CA ASN A 41 -5.21 12.90 -40.54
C ASN A 41 -4.70 11.87 -39.52
N ALA A 42 -3.39 11.61 -39.46
CA ALA A 42 -2.81 10.75 -38.45
C ALA A 42 -2.97 11.33 -37.03
N ILE A 43 -2.73 12.64 -36.84
CA ILE A 43 -2.93 13.34 -35.57
C ILE A 43 -4.41 13.25 -35.15
N ASN A 44 -5.34 13.50 -36.06
CA ASN A 44 -6.79 13.40 -35.81
C ASN A 44 -7.24 11.97 -35.46
N LEU A 45 -6.55 10.93 -35.93
CA LEU A 45 -6.80 9.53 -35.53
C LEU A 45 -6.28 9.22 -34.11
N VAL A 46 -5.27 9.94 -33.62
CA VAL A 46 -4.74 9.79 -32.25
C VAL A 46 -5.56 10.59 -31.23
N ASP A 47 -6.13 11.72 -31.65
CA ASP A 47 -6.95 12.61 -30.82
C ASP A 47 -8.45 12.24 -30.80
N SER A 48 -8.77 10.96 -30.99
CA SER A 48 -10.13 10.49 -30.72
C SER A 48 -10.48 10.78 -29.26
N PRO A 49 -11.55 11.55 -28.97
CA PRO A 49 -11.88 11.91 -27.60
C PRO A 49 -12.11 10.63 -26.81
N LYS A 50 -11.23 10.35 -25.84
CA LYS A 50 -11.48 9.30 -24.86
C LYS A 50 -12.85 9.59 -24.26
N THR A 51 -13.83 8.76 -24.58
CA THR A 51 -15.17 8.91 -24.05
C THR A 51 -15.07 8.81 -22.53
N GLU A 52 -15.29 9.92 -21.84
CA GLU A 52 -15.23 9.96 -20.39
C GLU A 52 -16.39 9.13 -19.84
N ILE A 53 -16.08 7.94 -19.32
CA ILE A 53 -17.07 7.06 -18.70
C ILE A 53 -17.25 7.53 -17.26
N TRP A 54 -18.46 7.97 -16.92
CA TRP A 54 -18.84 8.35 -15.56
C TRP A 54 -19.48 7.18 -14.81
N ARG A 55 -19.22 7.08 -13.51
CA ARG A 55 -19.78 6.05 -12.61
C ARG A 55 -20.14 6.65 -11.26
N GLU A 56 -21.24 6.19 -10.70
CA GLU A 56 -21.67 6.55 -9.34
C GLU A 56 -20.78 5.88 -8.28
N CYS A 57 -20.37 6.64 -7.27
CA CYS A 57 -19.73 6.09 -6.08
C CYS A 57 -20.76 5.46 -5.13
N ILE A 58 -20.58 4.18 -4.79
CA ILE A 58 -21.48 3.44 -3.89
C ILE A 58 -21.60 4.05 -2.47
N SER A 59 -20.63 4.88 -2.05
CA SER A 59 -20.57 5.44 -0.69
C SER A 59 -21.12 6.85 -0.56
N CYS A 60 -20.90 7.74 -1.54
CA CYS A 60 -21.41 9.12 -1.48
C CYS A 60 -22.55 9.39 -2.47
N ARG A 61 -22.78 8.50 -3.44
CA ARG A 61 -23.78 8.66 -4.51
C ARG A 61 -23.48 9.77 -5.52
N ASP A 62 -22.26 10.29 -5.52
CA ASP A 62 -21.79 11.24 -6.54
C ASP A 62 -21.16 10.51 -7.73
N ASP A 63 -21.32 11.08 -8.93
CA ASP A 63 -20.68 10.58 -10.15
C ASP A 63 -19.24 11.09 -10.30
N HIS A 64 -18.36 10.20 -10.73
CA HIS A 64 -16.95 10.53 -11.02
C HIS A 64 -16.48 9.83 -12.30
N ILE A 65 -15.40 10.34 -12.90
CA ILE A 65 -14.72 9.70 -14.02
C ILE A 65 -14.18 8.34 -13.56
N GLN A 66 -14.50 7.28 -14.30
CA GLN A 66 -14.21 5.88 -13.95
C GLN A 66 -12.70 5.64 -13.70
N ASP A 67 -11.82 6.30 -14.46
CA ASP A 67 -10.36 6.16 -14.37
C ASP A 67 -9.76 6.73 -13.06
N ASP A 68 -10.53 7.59 -12.39
CA ASP A 68 -10.22 8.18 -11.07
C ASP A 68 -10.89 7.44 -9.92
N MET A 69 -11.54 6.30 -10.20
CA MET A 69 -12.21 5.47 -9.21
C MET A 69 -11.55 4.10 -9.09
N ILE A 70 -11.85 3.40 -8.00
CA ILE A 70 -11.51 1.99 -7.87
C ILE A 70 -12.74 1.12 -8.10
N LYS A 71 -12.62 0.16 -9.02
CA LYS A 71 -13.59 -0.93 -9.16
C LYS A 71 -13.24 -2.05 -8.18
N THR A 72 -14.21 -2.42 -7.35
CA THR A 72 -14.06 -3.51 -6.37
C THR A 72 -14.38 -4.88 -6.99
N LYS A 73 -14.05 -5.97 -6.27
CA LYS A 73 -14.35 -7.35 -6.69
C LYS A 73 -15.85 -7.67 -6.80
N CYS A 74 -16.73 -6.86 -6.20
CA CYS A 74 -18.18 -6.94 -6.39
C CYS A 74 -18.69 -5.94 -7.43
N SER A 75 -17.81 -5.38 -8.26
CA SER A 75 -18.15 -4.44 -9.33
C SER A 75 -18.66 -3.06 -8.91
N HIS A 76 -18.74 -2.75 -7.60
CA HIS A 76 -19.01 -1.39 -7.13
C HIS A 76 -17.80 -0.46 -7.30
N PHE A 77 -18.08 0.82 -7.53
CA PHE A 77 -17.07 1.87 -7.68
C PHE A 77 -16.98 2.75 -6.43
N TYR A 78 -15.76 3.10 -6.04
CA TYR A 78 -15.50 4.08 -4.98
C TYR A 78 -14.68 5.24 -5.53
N CYS A 79 -15.12 6.46 -5.26
CA CYS A 79 -14.31 7.64 -5.45
C CYS A 79 -13.15 7.66 -4.45
N LYS A 80 -12.10 8.42 -4.78
CA LYS A 80 -10.88 8.53 -3.97
C LYS A 80 -11.18 8.96 -2.53
N CYS A 81 -12.01 9.98 -2.34
CA CYS A 81 -12.35 10.52 -1.02
C CYS A 81 -13.04 9.48 -0.13
N CYS A 82 -14.03 8.77 -0.67
CA CYS A 82 -14.75 7.73 0.07
C CYS A 82 -13.86 6.53 0.38
N LEU A 83 -12.99 6.12 -0.54
CA LEU A 83 -12.04 5.04 -0.31
C LEU A 83 -11.05 5.39 0.82
N VAL A 84 -10.47 6.58 0.80
CA VAL A 84 -9.56 7.06 1.86
C VAL A 84 -10.27 7.06 3.22
N ARG A 85 -11.51 7.56 3.27
CA ARG A 85 -12.32 7.57 4.50
C ARG A 85 -12.57 6.15 5.01
N LEU A 86 -12.93 5.22 4.13
CA LEU A 86 -13.17 3.82 4.48
C LEU A 86 -11.93 3.18 5.12
N PHE A 87 -10.74 3.37 4.53
CA PHE A 87 -9.49 2.87 5.09
C PHE A 87 -9.12 3.55 6.42
N LYS A 88 -9.32 4.86 6.55
CA LYS A 88 -9.08 5.58 7.81
C LYS A 88 -9.99 5.09 8.94
N ASN A 89 -11.25 4.78 8.63
CA ASN A 89 -12.19 4.25 9.61
C ASN A 89 -11.76 2.86 10.09
N ALA A 90 -11.38 1.97 9.17
CA ALA A 90 -10.88 0.63 9.51
C ALA A 90 -9.57 0.65 10.34
N LEU A 91 -8.77 1.71 10.25
CA LEU A 91 -7.59 1.88 11.11
C LEU A 91 -7.94 2.32 12.54
N ARG A 92 -9.09 2.98 12.73
CA ARG A 92 -9.56 3.48 14.03
C ARG A 92 -10.41 2.44 14.75
N ASP A 93 -11.23 1.72 14.01
CA ASP A 93 -12.17 0.73 14.52
C ASP A 93 -11.83 -0.66 13.99
N GLU A 94 -11.44 -1.55 14.90
CA GLU A 94 -11.07 -2.93 14.54
C GLU A 94 -12.25 -3.73 13.98
N SER A 95 -13.50 -3.37 14.31
CA SER A 95 -14.69 -4.04 13.77
C SER A 95 -14.91 -3.78 12.28
N LEU A 96 -14.34 -2.67 11.77
CA LEU A 96 -14.39 -2.28 10.37
C LEU A 96 -13.18 -2.80 9.57
N PHE A 97 -12.29 -3.57 10.22
CA PHE A 97 -11.10 -4.13 9.59
C PHE A 97 -11.32 -5.60 9.19
N PRO A 98 -10.92 -6.00 7.96
CA PRO A 98 -10.42 -5.17 6.87
C PRO A 98 -11.54 -4.38 6.16
N PRO A 99 -11.23 -3.28 5.46
CA PRO A 99 -12.18 -2.62 4.56
C PRO A 99 -12.81 -3.61 3.59
N GLN A 100 -14.15 -3.67 3.57
CA GLN A 100 -14.92 -4.60 2.76
C GLN A 100 -16.02 -3.88 1.98
N CYS A 101 -16.37 -4.46 0.83
CA CYS A 101 -17.58 -4.15 0.09
C CYS A 101 -18.30 -5.47 -0.21
N CYS A 102 -19.58 -5.59 0.16
CA CYS A 102 -20.36 -6.83 0.02
C CYS A 102 -19.63 -8.07 0.56
N HIS A 103 -19.04 -7.94 1.77
CA HIS A 103 -18.22 -8.98 2.42
C HIS A 103 -16.93 -9.39 1.68
N LYS A 104 -16.57 -8.69 0.60
CA LYS A 104 -15.31 -8.91 -0.12
C LYS A 104 -14.28 -7.85 0.29
N PRO A 105 -13.05 -8.24 0.69
CA PRO A 105 -12.01 -7.29 1.04
C PRO A 105 -11.66 -6.37 -0.14
N ILE A 106 -11.46 -5.08 0.16
CA ILE A 106 -11.00 -4.08 -0.80
C ILE A 106 -9.48 -4.00 -0.70
N ALA A 107 -8.80 -4.16 -1.83
CA ALA A 107 -7.34 -4.06 -1.88
C ALA A 107 -6.88 -2.60 -1.67
N ALA A 108 -5.82 -2.43 -0.87
CA ALA A 108 -5.21 -1.13 -0.67
C ALA A 108 -4.46 -0.71 -1.95
N SER A 109 -4.95 0.33 -2.63
CA SER A 109 -4.34 0.84 -3.86
C SER A 109 -3.51 2.10 -3.57
N GLU A 110 -2.19 2.01 -3.78
CA GLU A 110 -1.27 3.13 -3.54
C GLU A 110 -1.63 4.36 -4.38
N LYS A 111 -2.03 4.18 -5.64
CA LYS A 111 -2.53 5.26 -6.53
C LYS A 111 -3.71 6.01 -5.89
N MET A 112 -4.59 5.29 -5.22
CA MET A 112 -5.85 5.85 -4.71
C MET A 112 -5.71 6.43 -3.31
N ILE A 113 -5.11 5.71 -2.37
CA ILE A 113 -5.07 6.11 -0.96
C ILE A 113 -3.70 6.62 -0.50
N GLY A 114 -2.68 6.52 -1.35
CA GLY A 114 -1.31 6.95 -1.09
C GLY A 114 -0.49 5.94 -0.27
N PRO A 115 0.85 5.99 -0.38
CA PRO A 115 1.77 5.04 0.27
C PRO A 115 1.63 5.01 1.78
N VAL A 116 1.43 6.18 2.40
CA VAL A 116 1.34 6.30 3.87
C VAL A 116 0.14 5.52 4.41
N LEU A 117 -1.03 5.60 3.76
CA LEU A 117 -2.21 4.90 4.25
C LEU A 117 -2.13 3.40 3.98
N VAL A 118 -1.57 3.01 2.82
CA VAL A 118 -1.27 1.60 2.51
C VAL A 118 -0.35 0.99 3.57
N GLN A 119 0.71 1.70 3.96
CA GLN A 119 1.66 1.23 4.96
C GLN A 119 1.00 1.05 6.33
N LYS A 120 0.20 2.04 6.79
CA LYS A 120 -0.56 1.92 8.04
C LYS A 120 -1.54 0.74 8.02
N HIS A 121 -2.21 0.51 6.89
CA HIS A 121 -3.09 -0.65 6.72
C HIS A 121 -2.32 -1.98 6.84
N LYS A 122 -1.13 -2.08 6.23
CA LYS A 122 -0.26 -3.26 6.37
C LYS A 122 0.19 -3.49 7.82
N GLU A 123 0.60 -2.44 8.51
CA GLU A 123 1.01 -2.49 9.91
C GLU A 123 -0.14 -2.94 10.81
N LYS A 124 -1.35 -2.36 10.63
CA LYS A 124 -2.54 -2.79 11.36
C LYS A 124 -2.92 -4.23 11.04
N ALA A 125 -2.80 -4.68 9.80
CA ALA A 125 -3.03 -6.07 9.44
C ALA A 125 -2.07 -7.04 10.18
N ILE A 126 -0.80 -6.66 10.34
CA ILE A 126 0.19 -7.45 11.08
C ILE A 126 -0.14 -7.45 12.58
N GLU A 127 -0.52 -6.31 13.13
CA GLU A 127 -0.97 -6.17 14.51
C GLU A 127 -2.15 -7.09 14.80
N LEU A 128 -3.22 -7.01 14.01
CA LEU A 128 -4.43 -7.81 14.22
C LEU A 128 -4.20 -9.32 14.04
N LYS A 129 -3.21 -9.72 13.24
CA LYS A 129 -2.81 -11.12 13.07
C LYS A 129 -1.94 -11.65 14.21
N ASP A 130 -1.37 -10.81 15.07
CA ASP A 130 -0.59 -11.27 16.23
C ASP A 130 -1.55 -11.78 17.32
N PRO A 131 -1.55 -13.09 17.66
CA PRO A 131 -2.40 -13.60 18.73
C PRO A 131 -1.96 -13.10 20.11
N ASN A 132 -0.71 -12.64 20.24
CA ASN A 132 -0.13 -12.17 21.50
C ASN A 132 0.40 -10.74 21.35
N ARG A 133 -0.42 -9.87 20.74
CA ARG A 133 -0.18 -8.43 20.58
C ARG A 133 0.41 -7.83 21.84
N THR A 134 1.47 -7.07 21.69
CA THR A 134 2.07 -6.31 22.79
C THR A 134 2.08 -4.85 22.38
N TYR A 135 1.57 -3.98 23.24
CA TYR A 135 1.64 -2.53 23.05
C TYR A 135 2.67 -1.94 24.01
N CYS A 136 3.12 -0.72 23.72
CA CYS A 136 3.95 0.02 24.64
C CYS A 136 3.22 0.17 25.98
N SER A 137 3.92 -0.12 27.08
CA SER A 137 3.38 0.02 28.44
C SER A 137 3.20 1.46 28.90
N ASP A 138 3.74 2.43 28.15
CA ASP A 138 3.41 3.84 28.35
C ASP A 138 2.05 4.14 27.69
N SER A 139 1.07 4.53 28.49
CA SER A 139 -0.29 4.82 28.05
C SER A 139 -0.39 5.99 27.08
N LYS A 140 0.56 6.94 27.12
CA LYS A 140 0.61 8.04 26.15
C LYS A 140 1.11 7.59 24.78
N CYS A 141 1.92 6.54 24.75
CA CYS A 141 2.47 5.99 23.51
C CYS A 141 1.57 4.91 22.93
N ALA A 142 1.25 3.88 23.71
CA ALA A 142 0.40 2.73 23.36
C ALA A 142 0.69 2.05 21.99
N GLN A 143 1.85 2.32 21.39
CA GLN A 143 2.17 1.84 20.05
C GLN A 143 2.34 0.32 20.03
N TYR A 144 1.85 -0.33 18.99
CA TYR A 144 2.06 -1.77 18.78
C TYR A 144 3.57 -2.10 18.65
N LEU A 145 3.98 -3.14 19.36
CA LEU A 145 5.35 -3.62 19.44
C LEU A 145 5.47 -4.96 18.67
N PRO A 146 5.87 -4.93 17.39
CA PRO A 146 5.90 -6.12 16.57
C PRO A 146 6.88 -7.17 17.12
N ARG A 147 6.50 -8.44 16.99
CA ARG A 147 7.40 -9.59 17.20
C ARG A 147 8.36 -9.72 16.01
N LYS A 148 9.43 -8.92 16.00
CA LYS A 148 10.56 -9.10 15.08
C LYS A 148 11.68 -9.87 15.79
N GLY A 149 12.17 -10.94 15.15
CA GLY A 149 13.29 -11.74 15.63
C GLY A 149 12.94 -12.72 16.77
N ALA A 150 13.97 -13.16 17.49
CA ALA A 150 13.84 -14.15 18.56
C ALA A 150 12.86 -13.69 19.66
N PRO A 151 12.09 -14.61 20.26
CA PRO A 151 11.09 -14.29 21.28
C PRO A 151 11.76 -13.83 22.57
N THR A 152 12.09 -12.53 22.67
CA THR A 152 12.61 -11.95 23.90
C THR A 152 11.48 -11.55 24.85
N ARG A 153 11.69 -11.75 26.15
CA ARG A 153 10.73 -11.35 27.20
C ARG A 153 10.47 -9.84 27.21
N VAL A 154 11.44 -9.03 26.76
CA VAL A 154 11.37 -7.57 26.80
C VAL A 154 11.46 -7.01 25.38
N CYS A 155 10.56 -6.08 25.06
CA CYS A 155 10.57 -5.30 23.82
C CYS A 155 10.88 -3.83 24.12
N LYS A 156 11.71 -3.19 23.30
CA LYS A 156 11.93 -1.74 23.35
C LYS A 156 11.03 -1.07 22.32
N CYS A 157 10.26 -0.07 22.73
CA CYS A 157 9.48 0.76 21.83
C CYS A 157 10.41 1.62 20.96
N ALA A 158 10.24 1.58 19.64
CA ALA A 158 11.02 2.41 18.72
C ALA A 158 10.66 3.90 18.82
N SER A 159 9.42 4.22 19.21
CA SER A 159 8.93 5.60 19.26
C SER A 159 9.33 6.35 20.53
N CYS A 160 9.21 5.74 21.70
CA CYS A 160 9.50 6.40 22.99
C CYS A 160 10.64 5.74 23.79
N GLY A 161 11.22 4.65 23.30
CA GLY A 161 12.31 3.94 23.98
C GLY A 161 11.90 3.10 25.20
N VAL A 162 10.64 3.19 25.65
CA VAL A 162 10.13 2.44 26.80
C VAL A 162 10.25 0.94 26.57
N ARG A 163 10.78 0.24 27.58
CA ARG A 163 10.92 -1.22 27.57
C ARG A 163 9.69 -1.84 28.19
N THR A 164 9.06 -2.78 27.50
CA THR A 164 7.82 -3.46 27.90
C THR A 164 8.04 -4.96 27.99
N CYS A 165 7.54 -5.59 29.05
CA CYS A 165 7.54 -7.04 29.21
C CYS A 165 6.43 -7.65 28.33
N ARG A 166 6.77 -8.56 27.41
CA ARG A 166 5.80 -9.23 26.54
C ARG A 166 4.90 -10.23 27.27
N LYS A 167 5.33 -10.73 28.44
CA LYS A 167 4.58 -11.71 29.24
C LYS A 167 3.44 -11.03 30.02
N CYS A 168 3.76 -10.03 30.84
CA CYS A 168 2.77 -9.31 31.65
C CYS A 168 2.23 -8.00 31.03
N LYS A 169 2.78 -7.57 29.88
CA LYS A 169 2.43 -6.32 29.16
C LYS A 169 2.70 -5.02 29.92
N LYS A 170 3.31 -5.10 31.11
CA LYS A 170 3.74 -3.94 31.92
C LYS A 170 5.15 -3.48 31.53
N ARG A 171 5.60 -2.37 32.12
CA ARG A 171 6.98 -1.88 31.99
C ARG A 171 7.97 -3.00 32.34
N ALA A 172 9.07 -3.08 31.60
CA ALA A 172 10.07 -4.13 31.78
C ALA A 172 10.64 -4.09 33.20
N HIS A 173 10.81 -5.28 33.78
CA HIS A 173 11.23 -5.46 35.16
C HIS A 173 12.14 -6.70 35.29
N PRO A 174 13.04 -6.72 36.29
CA PRO A 174 13.78 -7.94 36.65
C PRO A 174 12.85 -8.98 37.30
N GLY A 175 13.28 -10.24 37.31
CA GLY A 175 12.57 -11.34 37.97
C GLY A 175 11.23 -11.71 37.34
N ASP A 176 10.41 -12.42 38.11
CA ASP A 176 9.14 -12.96 37.66
C ASP A 176 8.01 -11.92 37.56
N CYS A 177 7.08 -12.19 36.65
CA CYS A 177 5.92 -11.34 36.44
C CYS A 177 4.96 -11.45 37.62
N VAL A 178 4.82 -10.36 38.36
CA VAL A 178 3.84 -10.27 39.46
C VAL A 178 2.49 -9.83 38.90
N TYR A 179 1.52 -10.74 38.95
CA TYR A 179 0.14 -10.50 38.57
C TYR A 179 -0.69 -10.18 39.82
N LYS A 180 -0.46 -9.01 40.42
CA LYS A 180 -1.37 -8.49 41.45
C LYS A 180 -2.69 -8.12 40.78
N LEU A 181 -3.76 -8.76 41.23
CA LEU A 181 -5.11 -8.35 40.90
C LEU A 181 -5.62 -7.45 42.04
N ASP A 182 -6.61 -6.62 41.75
CA ASP A 182 -7.25 -5.83 42.80
C ASP A 182 -8.04 -6.76 43.73
N ALA A 183 -8.07 -6.50 45.03
CA ALA A 183 -8.64 -7.42 46.03
C ALA A 183 -10.13 -7.71 45.73
N LEU A 184 -10.88 -6.69 45.32
CA LEU A 184 -12.29 -6.82 44.91
C LEU A 184 -12.46 -7.73 43.69
N LEU A 185 -11.48 -7.72 42.79
CA LEU A 185 -11.50 -8.51 41.56
C LEU A 185 -11.04 -9.95 41.83
N GLU A 186 -10.25 -10.19 42.88
CA GLU A 186 -9.91 -11.54 43.37
C GLU A 186 -11.13 -12.18 43.99
N GLU A 187 -11.81 -11.46 44.88
CA GLU A 187 -13.05 -11.93 45.50
C GLU A 187 -14.17 -12.18 44.46
N LEU A 188 -14.26 -11.34 43.43
CA LEU A 188 -15.20 -11.56 42.34
C LEU A 188 -14.80 -12.76 41.47
N ALA A 189 -13.50 -12.94 41.19
CA ALA A 189 -13.00 -14.10 40.45
C ALA A 189 -13.27 -15.40 41.19
N ASP A 190 -13.06 -15.44 42.51
CA ASP A 190 -13.33 -16.61 43.35
C ASP A 190 -14.83 -16.94 43.36
N ARG A 191 -15.70 -15.93 43.55
CA ARG A 191 -17.16 -16.11 43.49
C ARG A 191 -17.68 -16.55 42.13
N LYS A 192 -17.01 -16.18 41.05
CA LYS A 192 -17.38 -16.51 39.67
C LYS A 192 -16.61 -17.71 39.12
N GLU A 193 -15.77 -18.35 39.94
CA GLU A 193 -14.89 -19.47 39.57
C GLU A 193 -14.01 -19.17 38.34
N TRP A 194 -13.62 -17.89 38.16
CA TRP A 194 -12.77 -17.48 37.06
C TRP A 194 -11.35 -18.03 37.24
N GLN A 195 -10.85 -18.70 36.22
CA GLN A 195 -9.53 -19.33 36.24
C GLN A 195 -8.47 -18.39 35.65
N ARG A 196 -7.23 -18.53 36.11
CA ARG A 196 -6.09 -17.85 35.45
C ARG A 196 -5.57 -18.71 34.30
N CYS A 197 -5.43 -18.13 33.11
CA CYS A 197 -4.79 -18.75 31.95
C CYS A 197 -3.42 -19.34 32.33
N SER A 198 -3.16 -20.61 32.00
CA SER A 198 -1.88 -21.28 32.26
C SER A 198 -0.69 -20.56 31.61
N ASN A 199 -0.89 -20.01 30.41
CA ASN A 199 0.16 -19.36 29.63
C ASN A 199 0.39 -17.88 30.04
N CYS A 200 -0.68 -17.09 30.14
CA CYS A 200 -0.58 -15.63 30.34
C CYS A 200 -1.06 -15.11 31.71
N ARG A 201 -1.60 -15.98 32.56
CA ARG A 201 -2.10 -15.70 33.92
C ARG A 201 -3.17 -14.59 34.02
N ARG A 202 -3.77 -14.19 32.90
CA ARG A 202 -5.02 -13.38 32.87
C ARG A 202 -6.20 -14.21 33.35
N LEU A 203 -7.18 -13.57 33.96
CA LEU A 203 -8.46 -14.19 34.31
C LEU A 203 -9.27 -14.51 33.06
N ILE A 204 -9.89 -15.68 33.07
CA ILE A 204 -10.76 -16.20 32.03
C ILE A 204 -12.07 -16.64 32.69
N GLU A 205 -13.19 -16.18 32.13
CA GLU A 205 -14.53 -16.65 32.46
C GLU A 205 -14.89 -17.83 31.55
N LEU A 206 -15.41 -18.91 32.15
CA LEU A 206 -16.05 -20.00 31.42
C LEU A 206 -17.53 -19.67 31.27
N SER A 207 -17.94 -19.21 30.08
CA SER A 207 -19.33 -18.81 29.83
C SER A 207 -20.27 -20.01 29.64
N THR A 208 -19.83 -21.08 28.96
CA THR A 208 -20.52 -22.38 28.81
C THR A 208 -19.54 -23.45 28.30
N GLY A 209 -19.59 -24.70 28.79
CA GLY A 209 -18.89 -25.86 28.18
C GLY A 209 -17.92 -26.61 29.11
N CYS A 210 -17.23 -27.62 28.54
CA CYS A 210 -16.34 -28.54 29.26
C CYS A 210 -14.96 -27.91 29.61
N ASN A 211 -14.36 -28.34 30.72
CA ASN A 211 -13.20 -27.74 31.40
C ASN A 211 -11.84 -27.83 30.66
N HIS A 212 -11.80 -28.02 29.34
CA HIS A 212 -10.55 -28.14 28.59
C HIS A 212 -10.10 -26.78 28.04
N ILE A 213 -9.20 -26.12 28.78
CA ILE A 213 -8.48 -24.92 28.34
C ILE A 213 -7.20 -25.37 27.63
N MET A 214 -7.19 -25.35 26.28
CA MET A 214 -5.97 -25.51 25.46
C MET A 214 -5.24 -24.19 25.27
#